data_AF-A0A1B0DP59-F1
#
_entry.id   AF-A0A1B0DP59-F1
#
_cell.length_a   1.000
_cell.length_b   1.000
_cell.length_c   1.000
_cell.angle_alpha   90.00
_cell.angle_beta   90.00
_cell.angle_gamma   90.00
#
_symmetry.space_group_name_H-M   'P 1'
#
loop_
_entity.id
_entity.type
_entity.pdbx_description
1 polymer ?
#
loop_
_entity_poly.entity_id
_entity_poly.type
_entity_poly.pdbx_seq_one_letter_code
_entity_poly.pdbx_strand_id
1 'polypeptide(L)'
;MSFTEIGGHKLGKLIIEGKTKQVYDLPNKKGHCLILSKDRITAGDGVKAHDLAGKAAISTQTNGKVFELLNAAGLNTAFVETVTETAFIAKKCFMIPIEWVCRRLATGSFLRRNPGVPEGFRFCPPKQEIFFKDDANHDPQWCEEQILAAGFEFNGRKIGQNEIDFMRQYTIVVFEILEKAWATRQCALIDMKIEFGVNDDGNIILADVIDSDSWRLWPDGDKRLMVDKQVYRNLTKVSQSDLDTVKRNFEWVSKQLDNIIPKNDSLVVILMGSASDLVHCEKIGKYCQEYGLNVELRVSSAHKGTRTTLDIVAEYEGSLGKLVFITVAGRSNGLGPVLSGNTTYPVINCPPVDYANVNLDIWSSLNVPSGLGCSTVIYPEAAALHAAQILGINNYFIWSKLRVKQLKLLSALQKGDANVKGVRTA
;
A
#
# COMPACT_ATOMS: atom_id res chain seq x y z
N MET A 1 -30.20 3.60 23.45
CA MET A 1 -30.91 4.61 22.64
C MET A 1 -30.82 4.17 21.19
N SER A 2 -31.92 4.10 20.44
CA SER A 2 -31.85 3.84 19.00
C SER A 2 -31.28 5.08 18.34
N PHE A 3 -30.01 5.03 17.94
CA PHE A 3 -29.41 6.10 17.15
C PHE A 3 -30.19 6.21 15.83
N THR A 4 -30.86 7.33 15.60
CA THR A 4 -31.52 7.61 14.32
C THR A 4 -30.57 8.33 13.35
N GLU A 5 -29.47 8.88 13.88
CA GLU A 5 -28.48 9.65 13.13
C GLU A 5 -27.10 9.58 13.82
N ILE A 6 -26.02 9.53 13.03
CA ILE A 6 -24.63 9.64 13.51
C ILE A 6 -23.86 10.57 12.55
N GLY A 7 -23.27 11.63 13.10
CA GLY A 7 -22.45 12.59 12.36
C GLY A 7 -23.11 13.18 11.11
N GLY A 8 -24.39 13.56 11.21
CA GLY A 8 -25.15 14.12 10.07
C GLY A 8 -25.77 13.07 9.14
N HIS A 9 -25.53 11.77 9.37
CA HIS A 9 -26.04 10.70 8.53
C HIS A 9 -27.20 9.95 9.19
N LYS A 10 -28.38 10.02 8.57
CA LYS A 10 -29.55 9.22 8.96
C LYS A 10 -29.23 7.74 8.84
N LEU A 11 -29.41 6.99 9.92
CA LEU A 11 -29.18 5.55 9.93
C LEU A 11 -30.39 4.80 9.38
N GLY A 12 -30.11 3.82 8.52
CA GLY A 12 -31.07 2.82 8.08
C GLY A 12 -31.06 1.58 8.97
N LYS A 13 -31.42 0.44 8.40
CA LYS A 13 -31.44 -0.86 9.09
C LYS A 13 -30.05 -1.24 9.59
N LEU A 14 -29.97 -1.83 10.79
CA LEU A 14 -28.79 -2.56 11.26
C LEU A 14 -28.57 -3.80 10.37
N ILE A 15 -27.48 -3.83 9.62
CA ILE A 15 -27.13 -4.89 8.68
C ILE A 15 -26.45 -6.04 9.42
N ILE A 16 -25.43 -5.72 10.23
CA ILE A 16 -24.62 -6.69 10.98
C ILE A 16 -24.30 -6.11 12.35
N GLU A 17 -24.37 -6.94 13.39
CA GLU A 17 -23.79 -6.66 14.69
C GLU A 17 -22.73 -7.71 15.05
N GLY A 18 -21.48 -7.28 15.15
CA GLY A 18 -20.36 -8.10 15.58
C GLY A 18 -19.95 -7.83 17.03
N LYS A 19 -18.88 -8.50 17.47
CA LYS A 19 -18.34 -8.37 18.84
C LYS A 19 -17.87 -6.93 19.14
N THR A 20 -17.25 -6.26 18.17
CA THR A 20 -16.58 -4.96 18.34
C THR A 20 -17.15 -3.82 17.47
N LYS A 21 -18.13 -4.11 16.60
CA LYS A 21 -18.68 -3.11 15.66
C LYS A 21 -20.12 -3.42 15.28
N GLN A 22 -20.84 -2.39 14.85
CA GLN A 22 -22.17 -2.47 14.25
C GLN A 22 -22.12 -1.83 12.86
N VAL A 23 -22.85 -2.40 11.90
CA VAL A 23 -22.89 -1.91 10.51
C VAL A 23 -24.32 -1.50 10.19
N TYR A 24 -24.52 -0.24 9.87
CA TYR A 24 -25.81 0.35 9.53
C TYR A 24 -25.89 0.67 8.05
N ASP A 25 -27.07 0.49 7.47
CA ASP A 25 -27.38 1.02 6.16
C ASP A 25 -27.40 2.56 6.17
N LEU A 26 -27.06 3.17 5.03
CA LEU A 26 -27.19 4.60 4.78
C LEU A 26 -28.20 4.84 3.65
N PRO A 27 -29.50 5.04 3.94
CA PRO A 27 -30.55 5.16 2.92
C PRO A 27 -30.32 6.34 1.97
N ASN A 28 -29.67 7.41 2.45
CA ASN A 28 -29.38 8.61 1.67
C ASN A 28 -28.06 8.54 0.88
N LYS A 29 -27.26 7.48 1.05
CA LYS A 29 -25.96 7.29 0.36
C LYS A 29 -25.91 5.86 -0.18
N LYS A 30 -26.57 5.63 -1.32
CA LYS A 30 -26.67 4.29 -1.96
C LYS A 30 -25.29 3.66 -2.14
N GLY A 31 -25.20 2.35 -1.94
CA GLY A 31 -23.95 1.58 -2.04
C GLY A 31 -22.98 1.78 -0.86
N HIS A 32 -23.38 2.51 0.18
CA HIS A 32 -22.55 2.78 1.35
C HIS A 32 -23.21 2.35 2.67
N CYS A 33 -22.40 2.06 3.66
CA CYS A 33 -22.82 1.76 5.03
C CYS A 33 -21.99 2.58 6.02
N LEU A 34 -22.53 2.71 7.24
CA LEU A 34 -21.82 3.29 8.37
C LEU A 34 -21.37 2.16 9.31
N ILE A 35 -20.09 2.16 9.65
CA ILE A 35 -19.51 1.24 10.62
C ILE A 35 -19.32 2.02 11.92
N LEU A 36 -19.97 1.56 12.99
CA LEU A 36 -19.86 2.11 14.34
C LEU A 36 -19.04 1.15 15.20
N SER A 37 -17.89 1.61 15.68
CA SER A 37 -17.06 0.85 16.62
C SER A 37 -17.67 0.83 18.02
N LYS A 38 -17.46 -0.26 18.77
CA LYS A 38 -17.91 -0.44 20.16
C LYS A 38 -16.71 -0.40 21.12
N ASP A 39 -16.93 0.11 22.33
CA ASP A 39 -15.95 0.15 23.43
C ASP A 39 -15.78 -1.23 24.07
N ARG A 40 -15.43 -2.23 23.26
CA ARG A 40 -15.32 -3.62 23.69
C ARG A 40 -14.06 -4.27 23.16
N ILE A 41 -13.38 -5.03 24.01
CA ILE A 41 -12.23 -5.86 23.64
C ILE A 41 -12.54 -7.34 23.93
N THR A 42 -12.17 -8.22 23.00
CA THR A 42 -12.49 -9.66 23.07
C THR A 42 -11.29 -10.54 22.70
N ALA A 43 -11.16 -11.73 23.27
CA ALA A 43 -10.17 -12.73 22.90
C ALA A 43 -10.72 -14.16 23.09
N GLY A 44 -10.15 -15.13 22.36
CA GLY A 44 -10.59 -16.53 22.38
C GLY A 44 -12.06 -16.65 21.97
N ASP A 45 -12.40 -16.19 20.77
CA ASP A 45 -13.74 -16.23 20.18
C ASP A 45 -14.84 -15.58 21.01
N GLY A 46 -14.47 -14.68 21.92
CA GLY A 46 -15.40 -13.94 22.77
C GLY A 46 -15.55 -14.50 24.18
N VAL A 47 -14.89 -15.62 24.51
CA VAL A 47 -14.83 -16.18 25.86
C VAL A 47 -14.28 -15.16 26.85
N LYS A 48 -13.26 -14.40 26.43
CA LYS A 48 -12.66 -13.33 27.23
C LYS A 48 -13.08 -11.97 26.70
N ALA A 49 -14.04 -11.31 27.35
CA ALA A 49 -14.57 -10.02 26.91
C ALA A 49 -14.66 -8.99 28.04
N HIS A 50 -14.24 -7.76 27.78
CA HIS A 50 -14.35 -6.64 28.72
C HIS A 50 -14.74 -5.36 27.98
N ASP A 51 -15.40 -4.45 28.70
CA ASP A 51 -15.61 -3.09 28.23
C ASP A 51 -14.30 -2.31 28.36
N LEU A 52 -14.00 -1.49 27.36
CA LEU A 52 -12.79 -0.67 27.31
C LEU A 52 -13.14 0.70 26.77
N ALA A 53 -13.55 1.60 27.67
CA ALA A 53 -14.02 2.95 27.31
C ALA A 53 -12.98 3.71 26.48
N GLY A 54 -13.40 4.27 25.35
CA GLY A 54 -12.56 4.98 24.39
C GLY A 54 -11.86 4.09 23.35
N LYS A 55 -11.93 2.76 23.46
CA LYS A 55 -11.36 1.84 22.44
C LYS A 55 -12.01 2.06 21.07
N ALA A 56 -13.31 2.33 21.02
CA ALA A 56 -14.04 2.59 19.79
C ALA A 56 -13.40 3.73 19.01
N ALA A 57 -13.10 4.83 19.70
CA ALA A 57 -12.48 6.00 19.09
C ALA A 57 -11.07 5.69 18.58
N ILE A 58 -10.26 5.03 19.41
CA ILE A 58 -8.89 4.65 19.05
C ILE A 58 -8.87 3.70 17.84
N SER A 59 -9.79 2.73 17.80
CA SER A 59 -9.89 1.74 16.72
C SER A 59 -10.32 2.42 15.41
N THR A 60 -11.33 3.27 15.45
CA THR A 60 -11.79 4.04 14.28
C THR A 60 -10.70 4.96 13.75
N GLN A 61 -9.97 5.66 14.63
CA GLN A 61 -8.87 6.55 14.22
C GLN A 61 -7.70 5.76 13.61
N THR A 62 -7.30 4.65 14.23
CA THR A 62 -6.24 3.77 13.71
C THR A 62 -6.63 3.24 12.34
N ASN A 63 -7.86 2.76 12.22
CA ASN A 63 -8.42 2.25 10.97
C ASN A 63 -8.43 3.30 9.86
N GLY A 64 -8.93 4.51 10.15
CA GLY A 64 -8.98 5.61 9.20
C GLY A 64 -7.60 5.94 8.64
N LYS A 65 -6.61 6.13 9.51
CA LYS A 65 -5.21 6.43 9.10
C LYS A 65 -4.61 5.32 8.24
N VAL A 66 -4.85 4.05 8.60
CA VAL A 66 -4.36 2.91 7.80
C VAL A 66 -5.02 2.89 6.42
N PHE A 67 -6.35 3.01 6.35
CA PHE A 67 -7.06 2.96 5.08
C PHE A 67 -6.80 4.18 4.21
N GLU A 68 -6.63 5.37 4.78
CA GLU A 68 -6.20 6.58 4.06
C GLU A 68 -4.82 6.38 3.42
N LEU A 69 -3.85 5.81 4.15
CA LEU A 69 -2.54 5.44 3.59
C LEU A 69 -2.67 4.45 2.43
N LEU A 70 -3.45 3.38 2.59
CA LEU A 70 -3.63 2.36 1.55
C LEU A 70 -4.35 2.92 0.32
N ASN A 71 -5.40 3.73 0.51
CA ASN A 71 -6.10 4.44 -0.56
C ASN A 71 -5.18 5.40 -1.30
N ALA A 72 -4.37 6.18 -0.58
CA ALA A 72 -3.41 7.13 -1.17
C ALA A 72 -2.29 6.42 -1.95
N ALA A 73 -1.90 5.20 -1.54
CA ALA A 73 -1.01 4.33 -2.30
C ALA A 73 -1.67 3.74 -3.57
N GLY A 74 -3.00 3.85 -3.68
CA GLY A 74 -3.79 3.45 -4.85
C GLY A 74 -4.45 2.08 -4.75
N LEU A 75 -4.51 1.48 -3.55
CA LEU A 75 -5.26 0.25 -3.30
C LEU A 75 -6.77 0.52 -3.30
N ASN A 76 -7.55 -0.50 -3.70
CA ASN A 76 -9.01 -0.39 -3.74
C ASN A 76 -9.62 -0.92 -2.43
N THR A 77 -10.03 0.00 -1.57
CA THR A 77 -10.59 -0.34 -0.26
C THR A 77 -12.06 0.06 -0.12
N ALA A 78 -12.72 -0.54 0.85
CA ALA A 78 -14.09 -0.20 1.22
C ALA A 78 -14.17 1.14 1.96
N PHE A 79 -13.12 1.54 2.69
CA PHE A 79 -13.12 2.78 3.46
C PHE A 79 -13.29 4.01 2.58
N VAL A 80 -14.18 4.91 2.99
CA VAL A 80 -14.44 6.18 2.31
C VAL A 80 -13.94 7.35 3.15
N GLU A 81 -14.48 7.52 4.36
CA GLU A 81 -14.14 8.65 5.23
C GLU A 81 -14.52 8.37 6.69
N THR A 82 -13.79 8.98 7.63
CA THR A 82 -14.17 9.02 9.04
C THR A 82 -15.24 10.08 9.26
N VAL A 83 -16.32 9.75 9.98
CA VAL A 83 -17.48 10.64 10.18
C VAL A 83 -17.52 11.21 11.58
N THR A 84 -17.27 10.37 12.58
CA THR A 84 -17.14 10.76 13.98
C THR A 84 -15.92 10.08 14.57
N GLU A 85 -15.59 10.40 15.82
CA GLU A 85 -14.50 9.71 16.52
C GLU A 85 -14.68 8.19 16.54
N THR A 86 -15.92 7.69 16.54
CA THR A 86 -16.23 6.26 16.68
C THR A 86 -16.84 5.62 15.43
N ALA A 87 -17.12 6.37 14.37
CA ALA A 87 -17.76 5.86 13.15
C ALA A 87 -17.11 6.33 11.85
N PHE A 88 -17.17 5.47 10.83
CA PHE A 88 -16.71 5.77 9.47
C PHE A 88 -17.66 5.22 8.41
N ILE A 89 -17.61 5.78 7.21
CA ILE A 89 -18.35 5.31 6.04
C ILE A 89 -17.48 4.35 5.25
N ALA A 90 -18.09 3.24 4.81
CA ALA A 90 -17.50 2.35 3.82
C ALA A 90 -18.45 2.09 2.66
N LYS A 91 -17.91 1.66 1.54
CA LYS A 91 -18.64 1.01 0.46
C LYS A 91 -19.21 -0.31 0.97
N LYS A 92 -20.48 -0.59 0.67
CA LYS A 92 -21.08 -1.89 0.95
C LYS A 92 -20.38 -2.98 0.12
N CYS A 93 -20.19 -4.12 0.74
CA CYS A 93 -19.70 -5.31 0.09
C CYS A 93 -20.23 -6.57 0.78
N PHE A 94 -20.27 -7.66 0.02
CA PHE A 94 -20.52 -9.00 0.52
C PHE A 94 -19.18 -9.58 1.00
N MET A 95 -19.04 -9.75 2.32
CA MET A 95 -17.79 -10.24 2.91
C MET A 95 -17.51 -11.68 2.49
N ILE A 96 -16.28 -11.93 2.06
CA ILE A 96 -15.77 -13.27 1.83
C ILE A 96 -15.36 -13.83 3.21
N PRO A 97 -15.88 -14.99 3.66
CA PRO A 97 -15.71 -15.50 5.02
C PRO A 97 -14.33 -16.14 5.24
N ILE A 98 -13.28 -15.40 4.89
CA ILE A 98 -11.89 -15.85 4.92
C ILE A 98 -11.04 -14.78 5.61
N GLU A 99 -10.28 -15.20 6.60
CA GLU A 99 -9.24 -14.40 7.21
C GLU A 99 -7.91 -14.63 6.49
N TRP A 100 -7.37 -13.56 5.91
CA TRP A 100 -6.11 -13.59 5.18
C TRP A 100 -4.99 -13.12 6.11
N VAL A 101 -4.16 -14.05 6.56
CA VAL A 101 -3.05 -13.77 7.48
C VAL A 101 -1.74 -13.67 6.71
N CYS A 102 -0.93 -12.67 7.01
CA CYS A 102 0.42 -12.50 6.46
C CYS A 102 1.43 -12.40 7.59
N ARG A 103 2.59 -13.07 7.47
CA ARG A 103 3.63 -13.12 8.50
C ARG A 103 5.01 -12.79 7.96
N ARG A 104 5.73 -11.94 8.68
CA ARG A 104 7.19 -11.80 8.52
C ARG A 104 7.96 -12.71 9.45
N LEU A 105 7.55 -12.86 10.71
CA LEU A 105 8.20 -13.75 11.67
C LEU A 105 7.25 -14.85 12.16
N ALA A 106 7.80 -16.02 12.48
CA ALA A 106 7.08 -17.10 13.12
C ALA A 106 6.82 -16.75 14.60
N THR A 107 5.55 -16.65 14.96
CA THR A 107 5.06 -16.52 16.34
C THR A 107 3.60 -17.03 16.42
N GLY A 108 3.01 -17.01 17.61
CA GLY A 108 1.58 -17.28 17.79
C GLY A 108 1.14 -18.66 17.31
N SER A 109 0.03 -18.72 16.56
CA SER A 109 -0.54 -19.98 16.07
C SER A 109 0.35 -20.72 15.08
N PHE A 110 1.25 -20.03 14.38
CA PHE A 110 2.17 -20.68 13.45
C PHE A 110 3.07 -21.68 14.18
N LEU A 111 3.64 -21.31 15.31
CA LEU A 111 4.54 -22.18 16.09
C LEU A 111 3.81 -23.41 16.64
N ARG A 112 2.55 -23.26 17.06
CA ARG A 112 1.73 -24.39 17.55
C ARG A 112 1.47 -25.42 16.47
N ARG A 113 1.25 -24.98 15.22
CA ARG A 113 1.01 -25.87 14.07
C ARG A 113 2.28 -26.42 13.45
N ASN A 114 3.44 -25.82 13.73
CA ASN A 114 4.72 -26.21 13.16
C ASN A 114 5.76 -26.45 14.29
N PRO A 115 5.61 -27.54 15.08
CA PRO A 115 6.58 -27.88 16.11
C PRO A 115 7.99 -28.00 15.53
N GLY A 116 8.98 -27.43 16.22
CA GLY A 116 10.37 -27.40 15.79
C GLY A 116 10.80 -26.12 15.07
N VAL A 117 9.86 -25.27 14.64
CA VAL A 117 10.21 -23.93 14.14
C VAL A 117 10.48 -23.00 15.34
N PRO A 118 11.63 -22.31 15.40
CA PRO A 118 11.90 -21.37 16.48
C PRO A 118 11.07 -20.08 16.32
N GLU A 119 10.70 -19.48 17.46
CA GLU A 119 10.12 -18.13 17.45
C GLU A 119 11.10 -17.12 16.86
N GLY A 120 10.61 -16.22 16.01
CA GLY A 120 11.45 -15.26 15.29
C GLY A 120 12.01 -15.76 13.96
N PHE A 121 11.73 -17.02 13.55
CA PHE A 121 12.06 -17.48 12.21
C PHE A 121 11.47 -16.53 11.15
N ARG A 122 12.30 -16.03 10.23
CA ARG A 122 11.92 -15.01 9.24
C ARG A 122 11.45 -15.65 7.93
N PHE A 123 10.29 -15.23 7.45
CA PHE A 123 9.77 -15.59 6.13
C PHE A 123 10.20 -14.58 5.07
N CYS A 124 10.86 -15.06 4.02
CA CYS A 124 11.26 -14.30 2.84
C CYS A 124 10.92 -15.11 1.57
N PRO A 125 9.83 -14.81 0.83
CA PRO A 125 8.86 -13.72 1.02
C PRO A 125 7.96 -13.91 2.27
N PRO A 126 7.13 -12.89 2.67
CA PRO A 126 6.15 -13.06 3.74
C PRO A 126 5.29 -14.31 3.54
N LYS A 127 5.05 -15.06 4.63
CA LYS A 127 4.17 -16.23 4.58
C LYS A 127 2.72 -15.77 4.61
N GLN A 128 1.95 -16.11 3.58
CA GLN A 128 0.50 -15.92 3.55
C GLN A 128 -0.21 -17.23 3.92
N GLU A 129 -1.25 -17.11 4.74
CA GLU A 129 -2.10 -18.22 5.21
C GLU A 129 -3.58 -17.80 5.19
N ILE A 130 -4.47 -18.78 5.11
CA ILE A 130 -5.92 -18.62 4.95
C ILE A 130 -6.63 -19.37 6.08
N PHE A 131 -7.62 -18.74 6.69
CA PHE A 131 -8.46 -19.34 7.73
C PHE A 131 -9.92 -19.08 7.39
N PHE A 132 -10.75 -20.12 7.47
CA PHE A 132 -12.18 -19.98 7.26
C PHE A 132 -12.83 -19.42 8.52
N LYS A 133 -13.69 -18.41 8.37
CA LYS A 133 -14.40 -17.80 9.50
C LYS A 133 -15.47 -18.75 10.02
N ASP A 134 -15.20 -19.36 11.16
CA ASP A 134 -16.09 -20.27 11.87
C ASP A 134 -15.74 -20.26 13.36
N ASP A 135 -16.40 -19.35 14.09
CA ASP A 135 -16.25 -19.20 15.55
C ASP A 135 -16.50 -20.54 16.29
N ALA A 136 -17.35 -21.44 15.75
CA ALA A 136 -17.66 -22.72 16.39
C ALA A 136 -16.49 -23.72 16.31
N ASN A 137 -15.62 -23.58 15.30
CA ASN A 137 -14.49 -24.46 15.04
C ASN A 137 -13.13 -23.74 15.16
N HIS A 138 -13.11 -22.60 15.85
CA HIS A 138 -11.90 -21.81 16.12
C HIS A 138 -11.15 -21.37 14.85
N ASP A 139 -11.90 -20.95 13.83
CA ASP A 139 -11.40 -20.48 12.53
C ASP A 139 -10.36 -21.42 11.91
N PRO A 140 -10.76 -22.60 11.39
CA PRO A 140 -9.82 -23.60 10.92
C PRO A 140 -8.99 -23.08 9.73
N GLN A 141 -7.70 -23.45 9.69
CA GLN A 141 -6.86 -23.16 8.54
C GLN A 141 -7.37 -23.91 7.30
N TRP A 142 -7.48 -23.19 6.19
CA TRP A 142 -7.81 -23.76 4.89
C TRP A 142 -6.63 -23.68 3.92
N CYS A 143 -6.56 -24.61 2.97
CA CYS A 143 -5.75 -24.49 1.76
C CYS A 143 -6.53 -23.81 0.62
N GLU A 144 -5.84 -23.43 -0.45
CA GLU A 144 -6.48 -22.76 -1.60
C GLU A 144 -7.51 -23.69 -2.29
N GLU A 145 -7.21 -24.98 -2.37
CA GLU A 145 -8.10 -25.99 -2.96
C GLU A 145 -9.42 -26.11 -2.19
N GLN A 146 -9.42 -25.92 -0.87
CA GLN A 146 -10.66 -25.89 -0.07
C GLN A 146 -11.52 -24.68 -0.41
N ILE A 147 -10.93 -23.51 -0.64
CA ILE A 147 -11.67 -22.30 -1.07
C ILE A 147 -12.25 -22.51 -2.46
N LEU A 148 -11.45 -23.08 -3.37
CA LEU A 148 -11.88 -23.35 -4.74
C LEU A 148 -13.03 -24.37 -4.77
N ALA A 149 -12.93 -25.43 -3.98
CA ALA A 149 -13.95 -26.47 -3.85
C ALA A 149 -15.23 -25.98 -3.17
N ALA A 150 -15.14 -24.99 -2.27
CA ALA A 150 -16.30 -24.37 -1.63
C ALA A 150 -17.21 -23.64 -2.63
N GLY A 151 -16.69 -23.28 -3.81
CA GLY A 151 -17.51 -22.73 -4.90
C GLY A 151 -18.18 -21.40 -4.56
N PHE A 152 -17.56 -20.59 -3.69
CA PHE A 152 -18.14 -19.34 -3.23
C PHE A 152 -18.50 -18.40 -4.39
N GLU A 153 -19.65 -17.73 -4.25
CA GLU A 153 -20.11 -16.69 -5.15
C GLU A 153 -20.72 -15.55 -4.34
N PHE A 154 -20.24 -14.34 -4.56
CA PHE A 154 -20.69 -13.14 -3.85
C PHE A 154 -21.00 -12.05 -4.87
N ASN A 155 -22.23 -11.54 -4.87
CA ASN A 155 -22.70 -10.53 -5.83
C ASN A 155 -22.39 -10.88 -7.30
N GLY A 156 -22.64 -12.13 -7.70
CA GLY A 156 -22.35 -12.64 -9.06
C GLY A 156 -20.86 -12.86 -9.37
N ARG A 157 -19.95 -12.56 -8.43
CA ARG A 157 -18.52 -12.86 -8.56
C ARG A 157 -18.22 -14.22 -7.94
N LYS A 158 -17.94 -15.20 -8.79
CA LYS A 158 -17.38 -16.49 -8.37
C LYS A 158 -15.95 -16.31 -7.87
N ILE A 159 -15.62 -16.95 -6.75
CA ILE A 159 -14.26 -16.98 -6.19
C ILE A 159 -13.53 -18.19 -6.77
N GLY A 160 -12.89 -18.01 -7.92
CA GLY A 160 -12.03 -19.00 -8.55
C GLY A 160 -10.55 -18.79 -8.24
N GLN A 161 -9.69 -19.54 -8.93
CA GLN A 161 -8.24 -19.47 -8.74
C GLN A 161 -7.68 -18.05 -8.93
N ASN A 162 -8.15 -17.32 -9.93
CA ASN A 162 -7.71 -15.94 -10.18
C ASN A 162 -8.05 -15.00 -9.02
N GLU A 163 -9.22 -15.17 -8.39
CA GLU A 163 -9.64 -14.36 -7.24
C GLU A 163 -8.84 -14.71 -5.99
N ILE A 164 -8.56 -15.99 -5.77
CA ILE A 164 -7.70 -16.48 -4.67
C ILE A 164 -6.28 -15.92 -4.83
N ASP A 165 -5.70 -16.04 -6.01
CA ASP A 165 -4.37 -15.49 -6.32
C ASP A 165 -4.31 -13.98 -6.15
N PHE A 166 -5.35 -13.27 -6.60
CA PHE A 166 -5.44 -11.83 -6.42
C PHE A 166 -5.48 -11.45 -4.94
N MET A 167 -6.35 -12.07 -4.14
CA MET A 167 -6.45 -11.79 -2.70
C MET A 167 -5.14 -12.13 -1.97
N ARG A 168 -4.49 -13.25 -2.30
CA ARG A 168 -3.18 -13.63 -1.76
C ARG A 168 -2.12 -12.56 -2.02
N GLN A 169 -1.98 -12.12 -3.26
CA GLN A 169 -1.01 -11.08 -3.62
C GLN A 169 -1.37 -9.73 -2.99
N TYR A 170 -2.65 -9.39 -2.96
CA TYR A 170 -3.15 -8.17 -2.31
C TYR A 170 -2.81 -8.17 -0.81
N THR A 171 -3.02 -9.28 -0.11
CA THR A 171 -2.66 -9.43 1.31
C THR A 171 -1.17 -9.20 1.55
N ILE A 172 -0.31 -9.77 0.71
CA ILE A 172 1.14 -9.56 0.80
C ILE A 172 1.48 -8.09 0.57
N VAL A 173 0.89 -7.45 -0.44
CA VAL A 173 1.15 -6.03 -0.75
C VAL A 173 0.70 -5.11 0.39
N VAL A 174 -0.48 -5.33 0.97
CA VAL A 174 -0.93 -4.56 2.15
C VAL A 174 0.05 -4.75 3.31
N PHE A 175 0.50 -5.99 3.56
CA PHE A 175 1.45 -6.29 4.62
C PHE A 175 2.78 -5.55 4.40
N GLU A 176 3.36 -5.62 3.20
CA GLU A 176 4.64 -4.97 2.90
C GLU A 176 4.57 -3.44 2.97
N ILE A 177 3.43 -2.84 2.57
CA ILE A 177 3.20 -1.39 2.71
C ILE A 177 3.18 -1.00 4.20
N LEU A 178 2.41 -1.71 5.02
CA LEU A 178 2.31 -1.42 6.45
C LEU A 178 3.61 -1.75 7.18
N GLU A 179 4.33 -2.80 6.79
CA GLU A 179 5.65 -3.16 7.33
C GLU A 179 6.64 -2.02 7.11
N LYS A 180 6.69 -1.46 5.90
CA LYS A 180 7.57 -0.31 5.61
C LYS A 180 7.12 0.98 6.27
N ALA A 181 5.81 1.22 6.40
CA ALA A 181 5.30 2.38 7.13
C ALA A 181 5.72 2.33 8.60
N TRP A 182 5.51 1.18 9.25
CA TRP A 182 5.88 0.97 10.66
C TRP A 182 7.39 1.04 10.91
N ALA A 183 8.21 0.61 9.94
CA ALA A 183 9.66 0.76 10.03
C ALA A 183 10.11 2.23 10.19
N THR A 184 9.37 3.20 9.64
CA THR A 184 9.66 4.64 9.83
C THR A 184 9.43 5.13 11.27
N ARG A 185 8.72 4.34 12.07
CA ARG A 185 8.44 4.56 13.50
C ARG A 185 9.21 3.58 14.39
N GLN A 186 10.28 2.98 13.87
CA GLN A 186 11.08 1.96 14.57
C GLN A 186 10.24 0.80 15.13
N CYS A 187 9.18 0.42 14.41
CA CYS A 187 8.31 -0.70 14.77
C CYS A 187 8.42 -1.83 13.76
N ALA A 188 8.56 -3.06 14.25
CA ALA A 188 8.47 -4.25 13.43
C ALA A 188 7.02 -4.74 13.35
N LEU A 189 6.44 -4.72 12.16
CA LEU A 189 5.18 -5.41 11.87
C LEU A 189 5.45 -6.90 11.69
N ILE A 190 4.89 -7.72 12.57
CA ILE A 190 5.27 -9.14 12.70
C ILE A 190 4.36 -10.04 11.88
N ASP A 191 3.07 -9.86 12.06
CA ASP A 191 2.01 -10.47 11.27
C ASP A 191 0.76 -9.59 11.30
N MET A 192 -0.13 -9.82 10.34
CA MET A 192 -1.44 -9.16 10.31
C MET A 192 -2.50 -10.07 9.72
N LYS A 193 -3.76 -9.71 9.94
CA LYS A 193 -4.94 -10.34 9.39
C LYS A 193 -5.80 -9.27 8.71
N ILE A 194 -6.30 -9.58 7.51
CA ILE A 194 -7.25 -8.75 6.77
C ILE A 194 -8.37 -9.59 6.18
N GLU A 195 -9.46 -8.93 5.78
CA GLU A 195 -10.63 -9.56 5.16
C GLU A 195 -11.01 -8.80 3.87
N PHE A 196 -11.59 -9.51 2.91
CA PHE A 196 -12.04 -8.92 1.65
C PHE A 196 -13.56 -9.03 1.50
N GLY A 197 -14.12 -8.17 0.65
CA GLY A 197 -15.50 -8.29 0.22
C GLY A 197 -15.64 -8.03 -1.28
N VAL A 198 -16.77 -8.43 -1.84
CA VAL A 198 -17.17 -8.09 -3.22
C VAL A 198 -18.18 -6.96 -3.18
N ASN A 199 -17.86 -5.83 -3.82
CA ASN A 199 -18.76 -4.68 -3.89
C ASN A 199 -19.87 -4.86 -4.94
N ASP A 200 -20.79 -3.88 -5.02
CA ASP A 200 -21.92 -3.90 -5.95
C ASP A 200 -21.50 -4.01 -7.43
N ASP A 201 -20.28 -3.57 -7.77
CA ASP A 201 -19.71 -3.65 -9.14
C ASP A 201 -19.02 -5.00 -9.43
N GLY A 202 -19.07 -5.96 -8.49
CA GLY A 202 -18.39 -7.26 -8.62
C GLY A 202 -16.87 -7.21 -8.41
N ASN A 203 -16.32 -6.10 -7.90
CA ASN A 203 -14.91 -5.95 -7.60
C ASN A 203 -14.59 -6.46 -6.20
N ILE A 204 -13.49 -7.22 -6.08
CA ILE A 204 -12.89 -7.58 -4.79
C ILE A 204 -12.20 -6.33 -4.22
N ILE A 205 -12.58 -5.96 -3.00
CA ILE A 205 -12.04 -4.81 -2.26
C ILE A 205 -11.56 -5.23 -0.88
N LEU A 206 -10.49 -4.59 -0.40
CA LEU A 206 -10.07 -4.71 1.00
C LEU A 206 -11.16 -4.08 1.88
N ALA A 207 -11.67 -4.85 2.84
CA ALA A 207 -12.79 -4.46 3.66
C ALA A 207 -12.50 -4.68 5.15
N ASP A 208 -13.54 -4.69 5.96
CA ASP A 208 -13.48 -4.76 7.41
C ASP A 208 -12.67 -3.61 8.05
N VAL A 209 -11.85 -3.91 9.05
CA VAL A 209 -11.05 -2.95 9.81
C VAL A 209 -9.61 -3.43 9.94
N ILE A 210 -8.66 -2.50 9.97
CA ILE A 210 -7.26 -2.75 10.33
C ILE A 210 -6.91 -1.84 11.51
N ASP A 211 -6.83 -2.44 12.69
CA ASP A 211 -6.54 -1.78 13.96
C ASP A 211 -5.52 -2.57 14.80
N SER A 212 -5.33 -2.20 16.08
CA SER A 212 -4.42 -2.89 17.00
C SER A 212 -4.85 -4.33 17.36
N ASP A 213 -6.05 -4.75 16.95
CA ASP A 213 -6.51 -6.14 17.06
C ASP A 213 -6.02 -7.01 15.89
N SER A 214 -5.70 -6.36 14.78
CA SER A 214 -5.51 -6.93 13.45
C SER A 214 -4.06 -7.33 13.16
N TRP A 215 -3.10 -6.86 13.96
CA TRP A 215 -1.67 -7.15 13.78
C TRP A 215 -0.95 -7.52 15.07
N ARG A 216 0.31 -7.93 14.92
CA ARG A 216 1.34 -7.89 15.97
C ARG A 216 2.38 -6.84 15.65
N LEU A 217 2.67 -5.98 16.62
CA LEU A 217 3.55 -4.82 16.44
C LEU A 217 4.55 -4.71 17.59
N TRP A 218 5.84 -4.81 17.27
CA TRP A 218 6.93 -4.82 18.24
C TRP A 218 7.83 -3.58 18.04
N PRO A 219 7.78 -2.59 18.94
CA PRO A 219 8.78 -1.52 19.01
C PRO A 219 10.19 -2.10 19.08
N ASP A 220 11.11 -1.53 18.29
CA ASP A 220 12.51 -1.98 18.15
C ASP A 220 12.69 -3.45 17.75
N GLY A 221 11.63 -4.10 17.27
CA GLY A 221 11.63 -5.54 17.02
C GLY A 221 11.64 -6.38 18.30
N ASP A 222 11.45 -5.79 19.48
CA ASP A 222 11.44 -6.47 20.75
C ASP A 222 10.01 -6.90 21.15
N LYS A 223 9.79 -8.22 21.15
CA LYS A 223 8.52 -8.82 21.57
C LYS A 223 8.08 -8.38 22.97
N ARG A 224 9.01 -8.09 23.89
CA ARG A 224 8.68 -7.66 25.26
C ARG A 224 7.98 -6.30 25.28
N LEU A 225 8.17 -5.49 24.24
CA LEU A 225 7.58 -4.16 24.07
C LEU A 225 6.28 -4.19 23.26
N MET A 226 5.71 -5.36 22.97
CA MET A 226 4.52 -5.48 22.12
C MET A 226 3.39 -4.53 22.55
N VAL A 227 2.82 -3.83 21.57
CA VAL A 227 1.77 -2.81 21.79
C VAL A 227 0.42 -3.21 21.22
N ASP A 228 0.32 -4.40 20.65
CA ASP A 228 -0.90 -4.91 20.05
C ASP A 228 -1.76 -5.73 21.04
N LYS A 229 -2.91 -6.20 20.55
CA LYS A 229 -3.87 -6.98 21.33
C LYS A 229 -3.31 -8.27 21.94
N GLN A 230 -2.16 -8.77 21.49
CA GLN A 230 -1.49 -9.90 22.12
C GLN A 230 -1.19 -9.65 23.61
N VAL A 231 -0.97 -8.39 24.03
CA VAL A 231 -0.86 -8.03 25.47
C VAL A 231 -2.11 -8.48 26.23
N TYR A 232 -3.30 -8.11 25.74
CA TYR A 232 -4.57 -8.52 26.33
C TYR A 232 -4.79 -10.03 26.27
N ARG A 233 -4.39 -10.69 25.17
CA ARG A 233 -4.50 -12.15 25.02
C ARG A 233 -3.65 -12.91 26.05
N ASN A 234 -2.48 -12.40 26.42
CA ASN A 234 -1.54 -13.07 27.33
C ASN A 234 -1.97 -13.05 28.80
N LEU A 235 -2.84 -12.12 29.19
CA LEU A 235 -3.30 -11.99 30.58
C LEU A 235 -4.20 -13.18 30.97
N THR A 236 -3.85 -13.88 32.05
CA THR A 236 -4.66 -14.99 32.60
C THR A 236 -5.85 -14.49 33.43
N LYS A 237 -5.63 -13.43 34.21
CA LYS A 237 -6.67 -12.63 34.89
C LYS A 237 -6.58 -11.19 34.40
N VAL A 238 -7.70 -10.49 34.35
CA VAL A 238 -7.76 -9.11 33.85
C VAL A 238 -8.18 -8.19 34.98
N SER A 239 -7.29 -7.29 35.36
CA SER A 239 -7.59 -6.18 36.26
C SER A 239 -7.85 -4.89 35.47
N GLN A 240 -8.38 -3.86 36.13
CA GLN A 240 -8.55 -2.55 35.51
C GLN A 240 -7.21 -1.93 35.07
N SER A 241 -6.15 -2.09 35.88
CA SER A 241 -4.81 -1.58 35.52
C SER A 241 -4.21 -2.25 34.29
N ASP A 242 -4.55 -3.52 34.05
CA ASP A 242 -4.15 -4.21 32.82
C ASP A 242 -4.87 -3.62 31.61
N LEU A 243 -6.17 -3.37 31.74
CA LEU A 243 -6.99 -2.74 30.70
C LEU A 243 -6.49 -1.32 30.37
N ASP A 244 -6.12 -0.55 31.39
CA ASP A 244 -5.55 0.80 31.21
C ASP A 244 -4.21 0.74 30.47
N THR A 245 -3.40 -0.31 30.71
CA THR A 245 -2.15 -0.54 29.97
C THR A 245 -2.40 -0.90 28.52
N VAL A 246 -3.35 -1.80 28.24
CA VAL A 246 -3.76 -2.14 26.86
C VAL A 246 -4.29 -0.89 26.13
N LYS A 247 -5.10 -0.07 26.80
CA LYS A 247 -5.60 1.18 26.23
C LYS A 247 -4.47 2.16 25.89
N ARG A 248 -3.52 2.39 26.81
CA ARG A 248 -2.35 3.24 26.55
C ARG A 248 -1.53 2.75 25.36
N ASN A 249 -1.35 1.44 25.21
CA ASN A 249 -0.68 0.87 24.04
C ASN A 249 -1.43 1.20 22.75
N PHE A 250 -2.76 1.07 22.73
CA PHE A 250 -3.57 1.36 21.54
C PHE A 250 -3.57 2.86 21.21
N GLU A 251 -3.65 3.73 22.22
CA GLU A 251 -3.51 5.19 22.04
C GLU A 251 -2.14 5.54 21.46
N TRP A 252 -1.07 4.91 21.95
CA TRP A 252 0.28 5.09 21.42
C TRP A 252 0.35 4.68 19.95
N VAL A 253 -0.19 3.51 19.59
CA VAL A 253 -0.25 3.04 18.19
C VAL A 253 -0.97 4.04 17.29
N SER A 254 -2.15 4.52 17.70
CA SER A 254 -2.88 5.52 16.91
C SER A 254 -2.06 6.80 16.71
N LYS A 255 -1.40 7.30 17.76
CA LYS A 255 -0.53 8.49 17.68
C LYS A 255 0.67 8.30 16.74
N GLN A 256 1.30 7.12 16.72
CA GLN A 256 2.42 6.85 15.81
C GLN A 256 2.03 6.91 14.33
N LEU A 257 0.76 6.69 14.02
CA LEU A 257 0.23 6.82 12.66
C LEU A 257 -0.08 8.26 12.25
N ASP A 258 0.02 9.25 13.16
CA ASP A 258 -0.10 10.65 12.78
C ASP A 258 0.99 11.02 11.76
N ASN A 259 0.60 11.69 10.67
CA ASN A 259 1.50 12.08 9.59
C ASN A 259 2.36 10.91 9.07
N ILE A 260 1.79 9.70 8.98
CA ILE A 260 2.52 8.52 8.51
C ILE A 260 2.95 8.69 7.05
N ILE A 261 2.07 9.26 6.20
CA ILE A 261 2.38 9.61 4.82
C ILE A 261 3.45 10.74 4.85
N PRO A 262 4.65 10.51 4.32
CA PRO A 262 5.71 11.51 4.33
C PRO A 262 5.38 12.64 3.37
N LYS A 263 5.90 13.84 3.66
CA LYS A 263 5.81 14.97 2.73
C LYS A 263 6.52 14.64 1.42
N ASN A 264 6.01 15.19 0.32
CA ASN A 264 6.64 15.05 -0.99
C ASN A 264 7.86 15.97 -1.10
N ASP A 265 9.03 15.44 -0.77
CA ASP A 265 10.35 16.10 -0.81
C ASP A 265 11.22 15.65 -1.98
N SER A 266 10.64 14.87 -2.91
CA SER A 266 11.35 14.21 -4.00
C SER A 266 11.12 14.94 -5.31
N LEU A 267 12.20 15.38 -5.96
CA LEU A 267 12.20 16.22 -7.16
C LEU A 267 12.82 15.49 -8.34
N VAL A 268 12.14 15.54 -9.47
CA VAL A 268 12.65 15.14 -10.78
C VAL A 268 12.79 16.36 -11.66
N VAL A 269 14.01 16.68 -12.06
CA VAL A 269 14.27 17.77 -13.01
C VAL A 269 14.46 17.16 -14.40
N ILE A 270 13.57 17.50 -15.31
CA ILE A 270 13.61 17.04 -16.70
C ILE A 270 14.23 18.16 -17.53
N LEU A 271 15.47 17.95 -17.97
CA LEU A 271 16.25 18.91 -18.73
C LEU A 271 16.24 18.52 -20.21
N MET A 272 15.64 19.36 -21.06
CA MET A 272 15.55 19.13 -22.50
C MET A 272 16.54 19.99 -23.28
N GLY A 273 17.17 19.40 -24.30
CA GLY A 273 18.14 20.07 -25.17
C GLY A 273 17.52 21.10 -26.12
N SER A 274 16.22 20.97 -26.38
CA SER A 274 15.44 21.79 -27.30
C SER A 274 14.00 21.92 -26.81
N ALA A 275 13.40 23.10 -26.97
CA ALA A 275 11.99 23.32 -26.67
C ALA A 275 11.04 22.48 -27.56
N SER A 276 11.53 21.97 -28.71
CA SER A 276 10.76 21.04 -29.56
C SER A 276 10.41 19.73 -28.87
N ASP A 277 11.17 19.34 -27.84
CA ASP A 277 11.00 18.05 -27.15
C ASP A 277 10.02 18.14 -25.96
N LEU A 278 9.33 19.29 -25.81
CA LEU A 278 8.44 19.58 -24.70
C LEU A 278 7.34 18.51 -24.53
N VAL A 279 6.70 18.08 -25.61
CA VAL A 279 5.64 17.05 -25.56
C VAL A 279 6.15 15.72 -25.01
N HIS A 280 7.41 15.37 -25.29
CA HIS A 280 8.03 14.16 -24.72
C HIS A 280 8.28 14.34 -23.23
N CYS A 281 8.77 15.52 -22.81
CA CYS A 281 9.05 15.84 -21.42
C CYS A 281 7.78 15.94 -20.56
N GLU A 282 6.70 16.51 -21.09
CA GLU A 282 5.39 16.56 -20.43
C GLU A 282 4.83 15.16 -20.17
N LYS A 283 5.06 14.20 -21.08
CA LYS A 283 4.70 12.80 -20.86
C LYS A 283 5.47 12.21 -19.68
N ILE A 284 6.79 12.42 -19.61
CA ILE A 284 7.61 11.98 -18.46
C ILE A 284 7.07 12.62 -17.18
N GLY A 285 6.83 13.93 -17.19
CA GLY A 285 6.32 14.68 -16.05
C GLY A 285 4.99 14.15 -15.54
N LYS A 286 4.05 13.85 -16.44
CA LYS A 286 2.76 13.24 -16.08
C LYS A 286 2.93 11.89 -15.38
N TYR A 287 3.78 11.00 -15.91
CA TYR A 287 4.04 9.71 -15.27
C TYR A 287 4.74 9.88 -13.91
N CYS A 288 5.65 10.83 -13.76
CA CYS A 288 6.28 11.15 -12.47
C CYS A 288 5.23 11.61 -11.43
N GLN A 289 4.27 12.45 -11.83
CA GLN A 289 3.20 12.93 -10.95
C GLN A 289 2.27 11.80 -10.48
N GLU A 290 2.01 10.78 -11.31
CA GLU A 290 1.24 9.60 -10.90
C GLU A 290 1.91 8.86 -9.71
N TYR A 291 3.24 8.81 -9.69
CA TYR A 291 4.02 8.28 -8.56
C TYR A 291 4.15 9.24 -7.38
N GLY A 292 3.58 10.45 -7.47
CA GLY A 292 3.66 11.48 -6.43
C GLY A 292 5.04 12.13 -6.35
N LEU A 293 5.74 12.30 -7.47
CA LEU A 293 7.00 13.03 -7.55
C LEU A 293 6.75 14.51 -7.91
N ASN A 294 7.52 15.42 -7.33
CA ASN A 294 7.58 16.80 -7.83
C ASN A 294 8.38 16.82 -9.14
N VAL A 295 7.95 17.64 -10.10
CA VAL A 295 8.57 17.70 -11.43
C VAL A 295 8.81 19.14 -11.84
N GLU A 296 10.00 19.40 -12.35
CA GLU A 296 10.32 20.66 -13.03
C GLU A 296 10.87 20.38 -14.43
N LEU A 297 10.40 21.18 -15.40
CA LEU A 297 10.87 21.13 -16.79
C LEU A 297 11.80 22.30 -17.05
N ARG A 298 12.98 22.04 -17.62
CA ARG A 298 13.96 23.07 -17.97
C ARG A 298 14.47 22.86 -19.38
N VAL A 299 14.87 23.94 -20.04
CA VAL A 299 15.46 23.90 -21.39
C VAL A 299 16.90 24.39 -21.30
N SER A 300 17.85 23.54 -21.70
CA SER A 300 19.26 23.92 -21.78
C SER A 300 20.02 22.96 -22.68
N SER A 301 21.01 23.47 -23.42
CA SER A 301 21.78 22.67 -24.37
C SER A 301 23.23 22.60 -23.94
N ALA A 302 23.73 21.39 -23.68
CA ALA A 302 25.13 21.16 -23.38
C ALA A 302 26.08 21.58 -24.51
N HIS A 303 25.61 21.64 -25.76
CA HIS A 303 26.41 22.08 -26.91
C HIS A 303 26.36 23.60 -27.14
N LYS A 304 25.18 24.21 -26.98
CA LYS A 304 24.96 25.64 -27.33
C LYS A 304 25.06 26.58 -26.12
N GLY A 305 24.99 26.04 -24.91
CA GLY A 305 24.91 26.82 -23.67
C GLY A 305 25.44 26.03 -22.46
N THR A 306 26.62 25.43 -22.61
CA THR A 306 27.23 24.56 -21.59
C THR A 306 27.28 25.20 -20.20
N ARG A 307 27.69 26.47 -20.11
CA ARG A 307 27.77 27.17 -18.82
C ARG A 307 26.40 27.27 -18.15
N THR A 308 25.38 27.67 -18.90
CA THR A 308 23.99 27.73 -18.40
C THR A 308 23.48 26.36 -17.97
N THR A 309 23.84 25.28 -18.69
CA THR A 309 23.51 23.91 -18.27
C THR A 309 24.09 23.61 -16.89
N LEU A 310 25.36 23.94 -16.64
CA LEU A 310 26.00 23.72 -15.34
C LEU A 310 25.44 24.62 -14.23
N ASP A 311 25.12 25.87 -14.54
CA ASP A 311 24.50 26.78 -13.56
C ASP A 311 23.10 26.29 -13.14
N ILE A 312 22.31 25.72 -14.06
CA ILE A 312 21.02 25.08 -13.76
C ILE A 312 21.21 23.84 -12.86
N VAL A 313 22.21 23.01 -13.15
CA VAL A 313 22.51 21.84 -12.29
C VAL A 313 22.85 22.32 -10.88
N ALA A 314 23.73 23.31 -10.74
CA ALA A 314 24.12 23.87 -9.45
C ALA A 314 22.94 24.48 -8.67
N GLU A 315 21.98 25.12 -9.37
CA GLU A 315 20.73 25.62 -8.76
C GLU A 315 19.97 24.50 -8.03
N TYR A 316 19.82 23.34 -8.67
CA TYR A 316 19.11 22.20 -8.07
C TYR A 316 19.94 21.40 -7.08
N GLU A 317 21.26 21.29 -7.26
CA GLU A 317 22.14 20.69 -6.26
C GLU A 317 22.15 21.47 -4.94
N GLY A 318 21.90 22.79 -5.01
CA GLY A 318 21.70 23.64 -3.84
C GLY A 318 20.36 23.43 -3.13
N SER A 319 19.41 22.70 -3.74
CA SER A 319 18.15 22.34 -3.07
C SER A 319 18.40 21.17 -2.11
N LEU A 320 17.98 21.30 -0.84
CA LEU A 320 18.17 20.28 0.21
C LEU A 320 17.27 19.02 0.03
N GLY A 321 16.85 18.72 -1.20
CA GLY A 321 15.86 17.68 -1.53
C GLY A 321 16.46 16.41 -2.14
N LYS A 322 15.62 15.37 -2.29
CA LYS A 322 16.00 14.14 -3.00
C LYS A 322 15.82 14.38 -4.50
N LEU A 323 16.91 14.35 -5.27
CA LEU A 323 16.93 14.82 -6.65
C LEU A 323 17.32 13.71 -7.63
N VAL A 324 16.63 13.66 -8.76
CA VAL A 324 16.99 12.87 -9.95
C VAL A 324 16.90 13.76 -11.19
N PHE A 325 17.90 13.71 -12.06
CA PHE A 325 17.86 14.36 -13.35
C PHE A 325 17.42 13.38 -14.45
N ILE A 326 16.51 13.83 -15.30
CA ILE A 326 16.19 13.16 -16.55
C ILE A 326 16.59 14.07 -17.69
N THR A 327 17.44 13.60 -18.60
CA THR A 327 17.88 14.36 -19.77
C THR A 327 17.21 13.88 -21.04
N VAL A 328 16.66 14.84 -21.79
CA VAL A 328 15.96 14.60 -23.06
C VAL A 328 16.69 15.35 -24.17
N ALA A 329 17.44 14.63 -24.99
CA ALA A 329 18.14 15.19 -26.14
C ALA A 329 18.10 14.20 -27.31
N GLY A 330 17.62 14.66 -28.47
CA GLY A 330 17.68 13.91 -29.71
C GLY A 330 19.07 13.97 -30.38
N ARG A 331 19.27 13.16 -31.42
CA ARG A 331 20.54 13.05 -32.16
C ARG A 331 21.68 12.62 -31.23
N SER A 332 22.85 13.26 -31.35
CA SER A 332 23.98 13.05 -30.45
C SER A 332 23.69 13.66 -29.07
N ASN A 333 23.26 12.86 -28.11
CA ASN A 333 22.99 13.27 -26.74
C ASN A 333 24.30 13.57 -25.98
N GLY A 334 24.74 14.84 -26.01
CA GLY A 334 25.78 15.34 -25.10
C GLY A 334 25.24 15.82 -23.75
N LEU A 335 23.93 16.03 -23.61
CA LEU A 335 23.31 16.60 -22.41
C LEU A 335 23.45 15.66 -21.21
N GLY A 336 23.06 14.39 -21.38
CA GLY A 336 23.19 13.37 -20.36
C GLY A 336 24.61 13.15 -19.85
N PRO A 337 25.59 12.87 -20.74
CA PRO A 337 26.99 12.71 -20.36
C PRO A 337 27.58 13.94 -19.67
N VAL A 338 27.28 15.17 -20.14
CA VAL A 338 27.75 16.39 -19.49
C VAL A 338 27.19 16.52 -18.08
N LEU A 339 25.90 16.27 -17.88
CA LEU A 339 25.34 16.25 -16.53
C LEU A 339 26.00 15.17 -15.67
N SER A 340 26.07 13.94 -16.17
CA SER A 340 26.64 12.81 -15.42
C SER A 340 28.09 13.01 -14.97
N GLY A 341 28.87 13.82 -15.68
CA GLY A 341 30.25 14.11 -15.31
C GLY A 341 30.39 15.26 -14.31
N ASN A 342 29.32 16.02 -14.07
CA ASN A 342 29.34 17.25 -13.26
C ASN A 342 28.34 17.26 -12.10
N THR A 343 27.56 16.18 -11.90
CA THR A 343 26.71 16.01 -10.72
C THR A 343 26.97 14.67 -10.05
N THR A 344 26.73 14.63 -8.73
CA THR A 344 26.72 13.36 -7.97
C THR A 344 25.34 12.73 -7.89
N TYR A 345 24.30 13.42 -8.39
CA TYR A 345 22.93 12.92 -8.43
C TYR A 345 22.71 11.99 -9.63
N PRO A 346 21.75 11.06 -9.54
CA PRO A 346 21.43 10.16 -10.65
C PRO A 346 20.98 10.91 -11.91
N VAL A 347 21.55 10.54 -13.05
CA VAL A 347 21.19 11.06 -14.37
C VAL A 347 20.63 9.94 -15.24
N ILE A 348 19.44 10.15 -15.79
CA ILE A 348 18.73 9.21 -16.65
C ILE A 348 18.55 9.83 -18.03
N ASN A 349 19.15 9.22 -19.05
CA ASN A 349 18.87 9.54 -20.44
C ASN A 349 17.51 9.00 -20.84
N CYS A 350 16.64 9.86 -21.37
CA CYS A 350 15.39 9.47 -22.05
C CYS A 350 15.31 10.23 -23.38
N PRO A 351 16.08 9.82 -24.40
CA PRO A 351 16.09 10.51 -25.68
C PRO A 351 14.72 10.44 -26.36
N PRO A 352 14.26 11.51 -27.03
CA PRO A 352 13.04 11.49 -27.83
C PRO A 352 13.32 10.71 -29.11
N VAL A 353 13.06 9.40 -29.07
CA VAL A 353 13.43 8.48 -30.14
C VAL A 353 12.63 8.72 -31.42
N ASP A 354 13.35 8.90 -32.53
CA ASP A 354 12.86 8.73 -33.89
C ASP A 354 13.22 7.32 -34.39
N TYR A 355 12.21 6.52 -34.75
CA TYR A 355 12.41 5.13 -35.20
C TYR A 355 13.29 5.02 -36.45
N ALA A 356 13.36 6.07 -37.28
CA ALA A 356 14.22 6.06 -38.46
C ALA A 356 15.72 6.05 -38.10
N ASN A 357 16.09 6.66 -36.97
CA ASN A 357 17.48 6.95 -36.62
C ASN A 357 17.90 6.38 -35.24
N VAL A 358 17.00 5.72 -34.52
CA VAL A 358 17.25 5.19 -33.17
C VAL A 358 18.51 4.34 -33.07
N ASN A 359 18.78 3.50 -34.06
CA ASN A 359 19.92 2.58 -34.07
C ASN A 359 21.28 3.30 -34.14
N LEU A 360 21.27 4.58 -34.53
CA LEU A 360 22.45 5.44 -34.56
C LEU A 360 22.49 6.33 -33.31
N ASP A 361 21.41 7.07 -33.06
CA ASP A 361 21.37 8.11 -32.03
C ASP A 361 21.49 7.54 -30.61
N ILE A 362 20.95 6.34 -30.35
CA ILE A 362 20.94 5.75 -29.00
C ILE A 362 22.35 5.50 -28.45
N TRP A 363 23.33 5.24 -29.32
CA TRP A 363 24.71 5.00 -28.91
C TRP A 363 25.33 6.18 -28.20
N SER A 364 24.88 7.41 -28.50
CA SER A 364 25.33 8.62 -27.79
C SER A 364 24.92 8.64 -26.31
N SER A 365 23.89 7.88 -25.93
CA SER A 365 23.45 7.73 -24.53
C SER A 365 24.01 6.47 -23.85
N LEU A 366 24.44 5.47 -24.63
CA LEU A 366 24.92 4.17 -24.12
C LEU A 366 26.45 4.10 -23.98
N ASN A 367 27.18 4.56 -25.00
CA ASN A 367 28.63 4.41 -25.08
C ASN A 367 29.32 5.69 -24.59
N VAL A 368 29.39 5.84 -23.27
CA VAL A 368 29.93 7.03 -22.61
C VAL A 368 31.38 6.81 -22.13
N PRO A 369 32.20 7.87 -22.00
CA PRO A 369 33.53 7.78 -21.41
C PRO A 369 33.55 7.14 -20.01
N SER A 370 34.70 6.58 -19.63
CA SER A 370 34.91 6.01 -18.29
C SER A 370 34.72 7.06 -17.19
N GLY A 371 34.11 6.64 -16.07
CA GLY A 371 33.84 7.53 -14.92
C GLY A 371 32.45 8.18 -14.96
N LEU A 372 31.64 7.94 -16.00
CA LEU A 372 30.26 8.39 -16.09
C LEU A 372 29.28 7.26 -15.73
N GLY A 373 28.22 7.62 -15.00
CA GLY A 373 27.22 6.69 -14.47
C GLY A 373 25.81 6.91 -14.99
N CYS A 374 25.63 7.71 -16.06
CA CYS A 374 24.29 7.92 -16.61
C CYS A 374 23.69 6.62 -17.14
N SER A 375 22.44 6.40 -16.76
CA SER A 375 21.64 5.27 -17.25
C SER A 375 20.83 5.70 -18.46
N THR A 376 20.35 4.75 -19.26
CA THR A 376 19.53 5.05 -20.44
C THR A 376 18.26 4.22 -20.43
N VAL A 377 17.13 4.88 -20.64
CA VAL A 377 15.81 4.29 -20.85
C VAL A 377 15.16 4.92 -22.08
N ILE A 378 14.33 4.16 -22.79
CA ILE A 378 13.80 4.59 -24.10
C ILE A 378 12.43 5.28 -23.98
N TYR A 379 11.58 4.79 -23.09
CA TYR A 379 10.19 5.23 -23.00
C TYR A 379 9.99 6.27 -21.89
N PRO A 380 9.15 7.30 -22.13
CA PRO A 380 8.82 8.30 -21.11
C PRO A 380 8.34 7.70 -19.78
N GLU A 381 7.46 6.70 -19.85
CA GLU A 381 6.96 6.00 -18.67
C GLU A 381 8.08 5.26 -17.92
N ALA A 382 9.02 4.67 -18.65
CA ALA A 382 10.15 3.96 -18.06
C ALA A 382 11.12 4.92 -17.34
N ALA A 383 11.30 6.15 -17.85
CA ALA A 383 12.09 7.18 -17.17
C ALA A 383 11.47 7.63 -15.86
N ALA A 384 10.16 7.89 -15.86
CA ALA A 384 9.44 8.21 -14.64
C ALA A 384 9.46 7.03 -13.63
N LEU A 385 9.27 5.80 -14.10
CA LEU A 385 9.35 4.60 -13.27
C LEU A 385 10.74 4.42 -12.67
N HIS A 386 11.80 4.63 -13.44
CA HIS A 386 13.19 4.50 -12.97
C HIS A 386 13.50 5.57 -11.91
N ALA A 387 13.11 6.83 -12.14
CA ALA A 387 13.24 7.89 -11.14
C ALA A 387 12.44 7.56 -9.86
N ALA A 388 11.21 7.07 -9.99
CA ALA A 388 10.39 6.65 -8.85
C ALA A 388 11.02 5.48 -8.08
N GLN A 389 11.64 4.51 -8.77
CA GLN A 389 12.33 3.39 -8.12
C GLN A 389 13.54 3.86 -7.31
N ILE A 390 14.34 4.78 -7.84
CA ILE A 390 15.49 5.39 -7.14
C ILE A 390 14.99 6.11 -5.88
N LEU A 391 14.02 7.01 -6.04
CA LEU A 391 13.49 7.83 -4.94
C LEU A 391 12.71 7.00 -3.90
N GLY A 392 12.08 5.91 -4.35
CA GLY A 392 11.36 4.95 -3.52
C GLY A 392 12.24 4.15 -2.56
N ILE A 393 13.57 4.09 -2.77
CA ILE A 393 14.50 3.44 -1.82
C ILE A 393 14.40 4.12 -0.44
N ASN A 394 14.33 5.45 -0.41
CA ASN A 394 14.30 6.27 0.81
C ASN A 394 12.93 6.91 1.08
N ASN A 395 11.90 6.53 0.32
CA ASN A 395 10.54 7.01 0.52
C ASN A 395 9.57 5.84 0.37
N TYR A 396 9.10 5.33 1.51
CA TYR A 396 8.25 4.15 1.53
C TYR A 396 6.91 4.37 0.82
N PHE A 397 6.42 5.62 0.72
CA PHE A 397 5.14 5.92 0.08
C PHE A 397 5.24 5.89 -1.44
N ILE A 398 6.34 6.41 -2.02
CA ILE A 398 6.65 6.21 -3.45
C ILE A 398 6.82 4.71 -3.73
N TRP A 399 7.56 3.99 -2.87
CA TRP A 399 7.69 2.53 -2.96
C TRP A 399 6.33 1.83 -2.93
N SER A 400 5.40 2.28 -2.08
CA SER A 400 4.06 1.72 -1.96
C SER A 400 3.28 1.87 -3.27
N LYS A 401 3.32 3.05 -3.90
CA LYS A 401 2.69 3.26 -5.22
C LYS A 401 3.28 2.35 -6.30
N LEU A 402 4.60 2.14 -6.31
CA LEU A 402 5.26 1.20 -7.23
C LEU A 402 4.76 -0.23 -7.00
N ARG A 403 4.67 -0.65 -5.73
CA ARG A 403 4.21 -1.99 -5.36
C ARG A 403 2.75 -2.23 -5.76
N VAL A 404 1.90 -1.22 -5.56
CA VAL A 404 0.49 -1.26 -5.99
C VAL A 404 0.38 -1.31 -7.51
N LYS A 405 1.23 -0.58 -8.26
CA LYS A 405 1.23 -0.67 -9.72
C LYS A 405 1.53 -2.09 -10.20
N GLN A 406 2.50 -2.79 -9.60
CA GLN A 406 2.79 -4.20 -9.92
C GLN A 406 1.59 -5.11 -9.69
N LEU A 407 0.88 -4.94 -8.56
CA LEU A 407 -0.35 -5.70 -8.28
C LEU A 407 -1.44 -5.43 -9.34
N LYS A 408 -1.63 -4.17 -9.75
CA LYS A 408 -2.59 -3.80 -10.79
C LYS A 408 -2.23 -4.39 -12.14
N LEU A 409 -0.95 -4.41 -12.51
CA LEU A 409 -0.48 -5.03 -13.75
C LEU A 409 -0.75 -6.54 -13.75
N LEU A 410 -0.47 -7.23 -12.64
CA LEU A 410 -0.75 -8.66 -12.50
C LEU A 410 -2.26 -8.93 -12.64
N SER A 411 -3.10 -8.14 -11.96
CA SER A 411 -4.56 -8.26 -12.07
C SER A 411 -5.07 -7.99 -13.48
N ALA A 412 -4.49 -7.01 -14.19
CA ALA A 412 -4.84 -6.72 -15.58
C ALA A 412 -4.49 -7.89 -16.51
N LEU A 413 -3.35 -8.55 -16.31
CA LEU A 413 -2.96 -9.74 -17.07
C LEU A 413 -3.92 -10.91 -16.82
N GLN A 414 -4.30 -11.17 -15.56
CA GLN A 414 -5.27 -12.22 -15.22
C GLN A 414 -6.64 -11.95 -15.85
N LYS A 415 -7.10 -10.70 -15.85
CA LYS A 415 -8.34 -10.29 -16.54
C LYS A 415 -8.21 -10.44 -18.05
N GLY A 416 -7.07 -10.06 -18.61
CA GLY A 416 -6.77 -10.21 -20.03
C GLY A 416 -6.83 -11.68 -20.47
N ASP A 417 -6.17 -12.57 -19.73
CA ASP A 417 -6.21 -14.03 -19.96
C ASP A 417 -7.64 -14.57 -19.86
N ALA A 418 -8.37 -14.22 -18.80
CA ALA A 418 -9.75 -14.68 -18.61
C ALA A 418 -10.69 -14.27 -19.76
N ASN A 419 -10.47 -13.10 -20.37
CA ASN A 419 -11.28 -12.62 -21.49
C ASN A 419 -11.01 -13.37 -22.81
N VAL A 420 -9.82 -13.94 -22.98
CA VAL A 420 -9.43 -14.69 -24.20
C VAL A 420 -9.49 -16.21 -24.01
N LYS A 421 -9.42 -16.68 -22.78
CA LYS A 421 -9.48 -18.10 -22.42
C LYS A 421 -10.86 -18.68 -22.74
N GLY A 422 -10.89 -19.67 -23.63
CA GLY A 422 -12.14 -20.32 -24.04
C GLY A 422 -12.79 -19.71 -25.29
N VAL A 423 -12.17 -18.73 -25.97
CA VAL A 423 -12.50 -18.40 -27.37
C VAL A 423 -11.98 -19.53 -28.26
N ARG A 424 -12.63 -20.70 -28.17
CA ARG A 424 -12.57 -21.71 -29.23
C ARG A 424 -13.74 -21.38 -30.15
N THR A 425 -13.47 -20.65 -31.22
CA THR A 425 -14.29 -20.77 -32.44
C THR A 425 -14.14 -22.22 -32.90
N ALA A 426 -15.07 -23.08 -32.49
CA ALA A 426 -15.31 -24.36 -33.13
C ALA A 426 -16.01 -24.13 -34.47
#